data_AF-A0A369FFG0-F1
#
_entry.id   AF-A0A369FFG0-F1
#
_cell.length_a   1.000
_cell.length_b   1.000
_cell.length_c   1.000
_cell.angle_alpha   90.00
_cell.angle_beta   90.00
_cell.angle_gamma   90.00
#
_symmetry.space_group_name_H-M   'P 1'
#
loop_
_entity.id
_entity.type
_entity.pdbx_description
1 polymer ?
#
loop_
_entity_poly.entity_id
_entity_poly.type
_entity_poly.pdbx_seq_one_letter_code
_entity_poly.pdbx_strand_id
1 'polypeptide(L)'
;MGGTGVASSHYGVAPLANPALLTKSGAKDDFSLLLPSVGAQLSDPGNIADNADKISDDWKAFDRAVDSHSGVPQTAARLKERLQDFRNTHASAQAGVSAVAALPGDTLAAALMLKTFGTVSVDGKVSDADLNYLESIADSGSQDVDKNRLTSQAFARAALITDVGVALATELETAGQKWSLGFTPKFQRVDLFNYNTLIKNYDSSAFKGNRYHNTQNGINADIGASMDLDDNWTLGLVAQNLIPRSIETKEVHGVTETFRIRPQVTTGVSWHNDMFTTALDVDLTPASGFTSDSKRQF
;
A
#
# COMPACT_ATOMS: atom_id res chain seq x y z
N MET A 1 9.57 1.95 8.36
CA MET A 1 10.67 1.01 8.66
C MET A 1 10.73 0.00 7.54
N GLY A 2 11.89 -0.12 6.90
CA GLY A 2 12.11 -1.06 5.81
C GLY A 2 12.14 -2.47 6.35
N GLY A 3 11.08 -3.23 6.06
CA GLY A 3 11.01 -4.70 5.94
C GLY A 3 11.37 -5.60 7.13
N THR A 4 12.32 -5.23 7.97
CA THR A 4 12.99 -6.14 8.91
C THR A 4 12.74 -5.76 10.36
N GLY A 5 12.35 -6.73 11.18
CA GLY A 5 12.09 -6.56 12.61
C GLY A 5 11.47 -7.77 13.30
N VAL A 6 11.15 -8.85 12.59
CA VAL A 6 10.45 -10.02 13.15
C VAL A 6 11.28 -10.73 14.23
N ALA A 7 12.61 -10.66 14.16
CA ALA A 7 13.54 -11.21 15.15
C ALA A 7 14.47 -10.17 15.81
N SER A 8 14.44 -8.91 15.40
CA SER A 8 15.40 -7.88 15.83
C SER A 8 14.79 -6.61 16.42
N SER A 9 13.45 -6.49 16.43
CA SER A 9 12.81 -5.29 16.95
C SER A 9 13.07 -5.12 18.44
N HIS A 10 13.41 -3.90 18.82
CA HIS A 10 13.43 -3.48 20.20
C HIS A 10 12.02 -3.59 20.82
N TYR A 11 11.93 -3.95 22.11
CA TYR A 11 10.65 -4.18 22.80
C TYR A 11 9.68 -2.99 22.65
N GLY A 12 10.20 -1.76 22.70
CA GLY A 12 9.42 -0.53 22.56
C GLY A 12 8.68 -0.34 21.23
N VAL A 13 9.05 -1.08 20.18
CA VAL A 13 8.40 -1.06 18.85
C VAL A 13 7.98 -2.45 18.37
N ALA A 14 8.23 -3.49 19.17
CA ALA A 14 7.89 -4.88 18.90
C ALA A 14 6.44 -5.10 18.40
N PRO A 15 5.40 -4.43 18.96
CA PRO A 15 4.02 -4.60 18.48
C PRO A 15 3.81 -4.32 16.99
N LEU A 16 4.67 -3.50 16.36
CA LEU A 16 4.55 -3.15 14.94
C LEU A 16 5.07 -4.25 14.00
N ALA A 17 5.95 -5.13 14.51
CA ALA A 17 6.64 -6.18 13.78
C ALA A 17 6.29 -7.58 14.30
N ASN A 18 6.65 -7.89 15.55
CA ASN A 18 6.38 -9.16 16.21
C ASN A 18 6.08 -8.91 17.71
N PRO A 19 4.84 -9.11 18.18
CA PRO A 19 4.48 -8.81 19.58
C PRO A 19 5.24 -9.68 20.59
N ALA A 20 5.77 -10.85 20.23
CA ALA A 20 6.52 -11.71 21.16
C ALA A 20 7.80 -11.03 21.69
N LEU A 21 8.40 -10.14 20.88
CA LEU A 21 9.60 -9.40 21.25
C LEU A 21 9.36 -8.35 22.34
N LEU A 22 8.11 -8.11 22.77
CA LEU A 22 7.80 -7.29 23.94
C LEU A 22 8.45 -7.80 25.22
N THR A 23 8.72 -9.11 25.30
CA THR A 23 9.38 -9.75 26.46
C THR A 23 10.87 -9.49 26.53
N LYS A 24 11.47 -8.91 25.48
CA LYS A 24 12.92 -8.64 25.41
C LYS A 24 13.35 -7.32 26.07
N SER A 25 12.52 -6.74 26.95
CA SER A 25 12.92 -5.60 27.77
C SER A 25 14.01 -5.99 28.77
N GLY A 26 14.97 -5.10 29.01
CA GLY A 26 15.99 -5.29 30.04
C GLY A 26 15.43 -5.08 31.45
N ALA A 27 16.16 -5.56 32.47
CA ALA A 27 15.76 -5.47 33.88
C ALA A 27 15.65 -4.04 34.46
N LYS A 28 16.02 -3.01 33.70
CA LYS A 28 15.92 -1.58 34.08
C LYS A 28 14.88 -0.83 33.26
N ASP A 29 14.17 -1.52 32.37
CA ASP A 29 13.21 -0.91 31.47
C ASP A 29 11.84 -0.88 32.15
N ASP A 30 11.39 0.31 32.53
CA ASP A 30 10.08 0.47 33.19
C ASP A 30 8.98 0.90 32.21
N PHE A 31 9.37 1.53 31.09
CA PHE A 31 8.44 2.09 30.10
C PHE A 31 9.18 2.45 28.80
N SER A 32 8.49 2.35 27.67
CA SER A 32 8.95 2.90 26.38
C SER A 32 7.83 3.62 25.65
N LEU A 33 8.13 4.79 25.09
CA LEU A 33 7.23 5.55 24.23
C LEU A 33 7.89 5.84 22.89
N LEU A 34 7.31 5.29 21.83
CA LEU A 34 7.58 5.70 20.46
C LEU A 34 6.55 6.77 20.06
N LEU A 35 7.02 8.01 19.96
CA LEU A 35 6.25 9.11 19.35
C LEU A 35 6.13 8.90 17.83
N PRO A 36 5.16 9.56 17.15
CA PRO A 36 4.80 9.25 15.77
C PRO A 36 6.01 9.10 14.84
N SER A 37 6.29 7.87 14.43
CA SER A 37 7.32 7.56 13.46
C SER A 37 6.69 7.55 12.08
N VAL A 38 7.27 8.29 11.13
CA VAL A 38 6.77 8.40 9.76
C VAL A 38 7.72 7.69 8.79
N GLY A 39 7.16 6.96 7.83
CA GLY A 39 7.91 6.39 6.71
C GLY A 39 7.13 6.55 5.42
N ALA A 40 7.85 6.73 4.30
CA ALA A 40 7.24 6.80 2.97
C ALA A 40 8.11 6.08 1.93
N GLN A 41 7.47 5.53 0.91
CA GLN A 41 8.10 4.92 -0.25
C GLN A 41 7.35 5.38 -1.50
N LEU A 42 8.09 5.82 -2.52
CA LEU A 42 7.55 6.26 -3.80
C LEU A 42 8.18 5.44 -4.92
N SER A 43 7.36 4.97 -5.85
CA SER A 43 7.78 4.34 -7.09
C SER A 43 6.99 4.96 -8.24
N ASP A 44 7.69 5.75 -9.06
CA ASP A 44 7.13 6.35 -10.27
C ASP A 44 8.17 6.24 -11.41
N PRO A 45 8.41 5.04 -11.95
CA PRO A 45 9.38 4.84 -13.02
C PRO A 45 8.96 5.51 -14.34
N GLY A 46 7.68 5.83 -14.50
CA GLY A 46 7.09 6.37 -15.73
C GLY A 46 6.73 7.85 -15.68
N ASN A 47 7.02 8.56 -14.57
CA ASN A 47 6.74 9.97 -14.38
C ASN A 47 5.26 10.33 -14.67
N ILE A 48 4.35 9.71 -13.90
CA ILE A 48 2.89 9.79 -14.13
C ILE A 48 2.37 11.22 -14.13
N ALA A 49 2.85 12.08 -13.22
CA ALA A 49 2.38 13.45 -13.11
C ALA A 49 2.59 14.22 -14.43
N ASP A 50 3.80 14.18 -14.96
CA ASP A 50 4.15 14.84 -16.22
C ASP A 50 3.39 14.23 -17.41
N ASN A 51 3.17 12.92 -17.41
CA ASN A 51 2.43 12.25 -18.49
C ASN A 51 0.93 12.56 -18.45
N ALA A 52 0.32 12.64 -17.27
CA ALA A 52 -1.09 13.02 -17.11
C ALA A 52 -1.36 14.44 -17.63
N ASP A 53 -0.48 15.39 -17.30
CA ASP A 53 -0.59 16.77 -17.78
C ASP A 53 -0.44 16.85 -19.30
N LYS A 54 0.55 16.14 -19.87
CA LYS A 54 0.74 16.06 -21.33
C LYS A 54 -0.44 15.42 -22.05
N ILE A 55 -1.03 14.36 -21.49
CA ILE A 55 -2.25 13.76 -22.05
C ILE A 55 -3.40 14.78 -22.05
N SER A 56 -3.60 15.53 -20.96
CA SER A 56 -4.63 16.56 -20.88
C SER A 56 -4.43 17.65 -21.94
N ASP A 57 -3.19 18.08 -22.15
CA ASP A 57 -2.85 19.10 -23.14
C ASP A 57 -2.99 18.59 -24.58
N ASP A 58 -2.54 17.36 -24.87
CA ASP A 58 -2.71 16.71 -26.17
C ASP A 58 -4.21 16.47 -26.48
N TRP A 59 -5.02 16.12 -25.47
CA TRP A 59 -6.47 16.05 -25.58
C TRP A 59 -7.09 17.41 -25.94
N LYS A 60 -6.76 18.48 -25.20
CA LYS A 60 -7.26 19.84 -25.48
C LYS A 60 -6.80 20.37 -26.84
N ALA A 61 -5.62 19.96 -27.31
CA ALA A 61 -5.14 20.30 -28.64
C ALA A 61 -5.96 19.58 -29.73
N PHE A 62 -6.21 18.28 -29.55
CA PHE A 62 -7.06 17.48 -30.44
C PHE A 62 -8.51 18.00 -30.47
N ASP A 63 -9.09 18.28 -29.31
CA ASP A 63 -10.45 18.81 -29.17
C ASP A 63 -10.63 20.14 -29.93
N ARG A 64 -9.69 21.08 -29.77
CA ARG A 64 -9.67 22.35 -30.52
C ARG A 64 -9.45 22.15 -32.02
N ALA A 65 -8.62 21.18 -32.43
CA ALA A 65 -8.38 20.89 -33.83
C ALA A 65 -9.64 20.36 -34.52
N VAL A 66 -10.38 19.47 -33.84
CA VAL A 66 -11.68 18.96 -34.31
C VAL A 66 -12.69 20.10 -34.43
N ASP A 67 -12.83 20.95 -33.41
CA ASP A 67 -13.80 22.04 -33.43
C ASP A 67 -13.47 23.08 -34.52
N SER A 68 -12.18 23.36 -34.75
CA SER A 68 -11.71 24.29 -35.78
C SER A 68 -11.53 23.66 -37.18
N HIS A 69 -11.74 22.35 -37.31
CA HIS A 69 -11.55 21.58 -38.55
C HIS A 69 -10.15 21.81 -39.18
N SER A 70 -9.12 21.93 -38.34
CA SER A 70 -7.76 22.25 -38.76
C SER A 70 -6.75 21.54 -37.88
N GLY A 71 -5.78 20.84 -38.50
CA GLY A 71 -4.71 20.14 -37.78
C GLY A 71 -5.15 18.84 -37.08
N VAL A 72 -6.32 18.32 -37.41
CA VAL A 72 -6.89 17.10 -36.82
C VAL A 72 -5.94 15.89 -36.94
N PRO A 73 -5.36 15.55 -38.11
CA PRO A 73 -4.49 14.38 -38.22
C PRO A 73 -3.25 14.45 -37.32
N GLN A 74 -2.62 15.62 -37.23
CA GLN A 74 -1.40 15.83 -36.45
C GLN A 74 -1.67 15.73 -34.95
N THR A 75 -2.78 16.30 -34.48
CA THR A 75 -3.17 16.23 -33.07
C THR A 75 -3.67 14.84 -32.67
N ALA A 76 -4.33 14.11 -33.58
CA ALA A 76 -4.72 12.71 -33.39
C ALA A 76 -3.50 11.80 -33.23
N ALA A 77 -2.49 11.95 -34.09
CA ALA A 77 -1.25 11.17 -34.02
C ALA A 77 -0.50 11.41 -32.70
N ARG A 78 -0.40 12.66 -32.24
CA ARG A 78 0.23 13.01 -30.95
C ARG A 78 -0.53 12.41 -29.77
N LEU A 79 -1.86 12.55 -29.75
CA LEU A 79 -2.68 11.96 -28.70
C LEU A 79 -2.56 10.43 -28.68
N LYS A 80 -2.49 9.77 -29.84
CA LYS A 80 -2.26 8.32 -29.95
C LYS A 80 -0.93 7.92 -29.30
N GLU A 81 0.17 8.56 -29.70
CA GLU A 81 1.51 8.29 -29.15
C GLU A 81 1.52 8.49 -27.63
N ARG A 82 0.93 9.59 -27.15
CA ARG A 82 0.82 9.89 -25.72
C ARG A 82 -0.02 8.85 -24.96
N LEU A 83 -1.13 8.38 -25.53
CA LEU A 83 -1.92 7.30 -24.95
C LEU A 83 -1.17 5.96 -24.98
N GLN A 84 -0.34 5.70 -25.99
CA GLN A 84 0.52 4.51 -26.03
C GLN A 84 1.56 4.52 -24.90
N ASP A 85 2.18 5.67 -24.62
CA ASP A 85 3.07 5.84 -23.48
C ASP A 85 2.32 5.59 -22.15
N PHE A 86 1.13 6.18 -22.02
CA PHE A 86 0.32 6.08 -20.81
C PHE A 86 -0.11 4.66 -20.47
N ARG A 87 -0.37 3.83 -21.49
CA ARG A 87 -0.78 2.42 -21.34
C ARG A 87 0.17 1.61 -20.46
N ASN A 88 1.46 1.92 -20.51
CA ASN A 88 2.49 1.17 -19.79
C ASN A 88 2.90 1.85 -18.47
N THR A 89 2.12 2.84 -18.02
CA THR A 89 2.50 3.63 -16.86
C THR A 89 1.80 3.13 -15.59
N HIS A 90 2.61 2.84 -14.57
CA HIS A 90 2.18 2.49 -13.22
C HIS A 90 3.02 3.29 -12.22
N ALA A 91 2.36 3.97 -11.29
CA ALA A 91 3.02 4.56 -10.13
C ALA A 91 2.31 4.13 -8.86
N SER A 92 3.09 3.98 -7.80
CA SER A 92 2.54 3.74 -6.46
C SER A 92 3.33 4.49 -5.40
N ALA A 93 2.62 4.94 -4.38
CA ALA A 93 3.23 5.51 -3.20
C ALA A 93 2.64 4.85 -1.96
N GLN A 94 3.46 4.72 -0.93
CA GLN A 94 3.09 4.17 0.36
C GLN A 94 3.58 5.09 1.45
N ALA A 95 2.80 5.24 2.50
CA ALA A 95 3.18 5.99 3.68
C ALA A 95 2.66 5.29 4.94
N GLY A 96 3.40 5.41 6.04
CA GLY A 96 3.03 4.84 7.32
C GLY A 96 3.34 5.79 8.46
N VAL A 97 2.45 5.80 9.45
CA VAL A 97 2.63 6.52 10.72
C VAL A 97 2.32 5.54 11.85
N SER A 98 3.13 5.52 12.89
CA SER A 98 2.89 4.66 14.05
C SER A 98 3.31 5.30 15.36
N ALA A 99 2.61 4.96 16.43
CA ALA A 99 2.96 5.32 17.80
C ALA A 99 2.75 4.09 18.70
N VAL A 100 3.63 3.91 19.68
CA VAL A 100 3.60 2.76 20.60
C VAL A 100 3.92 3.22 22.02
N ALA A 101 3.14 2.76 22.99
CA ALA A 101 3.47 2.87 24.41
C ALA A 101 3.57 1.46 24.99
N ALA A 102 4.76 1.06 25.42
CA ALA A 102 5.06 -0.28 25.92
C ALA A 102 5.38 -0.26 27.41
N LEU A 103 4.83 -1.23 28.12
CA LEU A 103 5.01 -1.50 29.53
C LEU A 103 5.62 -2.91 29.67
N PRO A 104 6.93 -2.98 29.96
CA PRO A 104 7.58 -4.21 30.39
C PRO A 104 6.91 -4.84 31.61
N GLY A 105 7.10 -6.15 31.78
CA GLY A 105 6.62 -6.86 32.96
C GLY A 105 7.24 -8.24 33.08
N ASP A 106 7.46 -8.70 34.32
CA ASP A 106 8.18 -9.95 34.62
C ASP A 106 7.43 -11.21 34.15
N THR A 107 6.11 -11.13 34.02
CA THR A 107 5.24 -12.26 33.64
C THR A 107 4.45 -11.98 32.37
N LEU A 108 4.00 -10.73 32.22
CA LEU A 108 3.22 -10.27 31.09
C LEU A 108 3.69 -8.86 30.70
N ALA A 109 4.30 -8.75 29.53
CA ALA A 109 4.58 -7.48 28.90
C ALA A 109 3.36 -7.02 28.10
N ALA A 110 3.09 -5.72 28.08
CA ALA A 110 1.94 -5.15 27.38
C ALA A 110 2.33 -3.90 26.59
N ALA A 111 1.60 -3.59 25.53
CA ALA A 111 1.74 -2.34 24.81
C ALA A 111 0.44 -1.89 24.15
N LEU A 112 0.26 -0.58 24.06
CA LEU A 112 -0.74 0.04 23.20
C LEU A 112 -0.07 0.47 21.90
N MET A 113 -0.66 0.13 20.76
CA MET A 113 -0.18 0.56 19.44
C MET A 113 -1.26 1.27 18.63
N LEU A 114 -0.82 2.28 17.89
CA LEU A 114 -1.53 2.90 16.79
C LEU A 114 -0.65 2.76 15.55
N LYS A 115 -1.20 2.21 14.47
CA LYS A 115 -0.49 2.04 13.20
C LYS A 115 -1.43 2.44 12.06
N THR A 116 -1.04 3.43 11.29
CA THR A 116 -1.72 3.83 10.07
C THR A 116 -0.80 3.56 8.88
N PHE A 117 -1.29 2.84 7.88
CA PHE A 117 -0.59 2.55 6.64
C PHE A 117 -1.48 2.89 5.44
N GLY A 118 -0.94 3.68 4.52
CA GLY A 118 -1.59 4.10 3.29
C GLY A 118 -0.84 3.61 2.07
N THR A 119 -1.58 3.18 1.06
CA THR A 119 -1.06 2.90 -0.29
C THR A 119 -1.92 3.63 -1.30
N VAL A 120 -1.30 4.16 -2.34
CA VAL A 120 -1.95 4.70 -3.53
C VAL A 120 -1.32 4.07 -4.75
N SER A 121 -2.12 3.73 -5.75
CA SER A 121 -1.66 3.34 -7.08
C SER A 121 -2.40 4.13 -8.15
N VAL A 122 -1.69 4.43 -9.23
CA VAL A 122 -2.23 5.07 -10.42
C VAL A 122 -1.84 4.24 -11.62
N ASP A 123 -2.84 3.93 -12.44
CA ASP A 123 -2.74 3.05 -13.59
C ASP A 123 -3.41 3.71 -14.80
N GLY A 124 -2.71 3.72 -15.93
CA GLY A 124 -3.26 4.17 -17.21
C GLY A 124 -3.90 3.03 -17.99
N LYS A 125 -5.21 3.09 -18.22
CA LYS A 125 -5.91 2.07 -19.05
C LYS A 125 -6.32 2.68 -20.37
N VAL A 126 -5.65 2.23 -21.42
CA VAL A 126 -5.80 2.78 -22.76
C VAL A 126 -6.44 1.74 -23.67
N SER A 127 -7.59 2.09 -24.25
CA SER A 127 -8.36 1.20 -25.12
C SER A 127 -7.66 1.01 -26.47
N ASP A 128 -7.54 -0.23 -26.97
CA ASP A 128 -7.05 -0.48 -28.33
C ASP A 128 -7.95 0.16 -29.40
N ALA A 129 -9.26 0.21 -29.13
CA ALA A 129 -10.21 0.86 -30.03
C ALA A 129 -9.93 2.36 -30.16
N ASP A 130 -9.52 3.02 -29.07
CA ASP A 130 -9.15 4.44 -29.09
C ASP A 130 -7.88 4.67 -29.91
N LEU A 131 -6.85 3.83 -29.73
CA LEU A 131 -5.60 3.93 -30.47
C LEU A 131 -5.82 3.73 -31.98
N ASN A 132 -6.59 2.70 -32.35
CA ASN A 132 -6.92 2.41 -33.74
C ASN A 132 -7.79 3.51 -34.35
N TYR A 133 -8.69 4.11 -33.56
CA TYR A 133 -9.52 5.21 -34.02
C TYR A 133 -8.68 6.47 -34.27
N LEU A 134 -7.79 6.84 -33.36
CA LEU A 134 -6.86 7.97 -33.53
C LEU A 134 -5.90 7.76 -34.70
N GLU A 135 -5.43 6.52 -34.91
CA GLU A 135 -4.65 6.15 -36.09
C GLU A 135 -5.45 6.35 -37.39
N SER A 136 -6.70 5.89 -37.43
CA SER A 136 -7.54 6.07 -38.62
C SER A 136 -7.77 7.55 -38.96
N ILE A 137 -7.86 8.43 -37.96
CA ILE A 137 -7.98 9.87 -38.16
C ILE A 137 -6.67 10.45 -38.71
N ALA A 138 -5.54 10.03 -38.14
CA ALA A 138 -4.21 10.45 -38.57
C ALA A 138 -3.91 10.05 -40.02
N ASP A 139 -4.31 8.85 -40.43
CA ASP A 139 -4.01 8.29 -41.75
C ASP A 139 -5.01 8.73 -42.84
N SER A 140 -6.30 8.86 -42.51
CA SER A 140 -7.35 9.20 -43.49
C SER A 140 -7.44 10.68 -43.84
N GLY A 141 -6.93 11.56 -42.97
CA GLY A 141 -7.11 13.01 -43.12
C GLY A 141 -8.53 13.50 -42.81
N SER A 142 -9.41 12.63 -42.30
CA SER A 142 -10.80 12.98 -41.97
C SER A 142 -10.86 14.12 -40.95
N GLN A 143 -11.73 15.09 -41.20
CA GLN A 143 -12.06 16.18 -40.26
C GLN A 143 -13.33 15.85 -39.46
N ASP A 144 -14.11 14.84 -39.87
CA ASP A 144 -15.31 14.40 -39.17
C ASP A 144 -14.91 13.38 -38.10
N VAL A 145 -14.96 13.83 -36.84
CA VAL A 145 -14.46 13.10 -35.67
C VAL A 145 -15.53 13.06 -34.60
N ASP A 146 -16.00 11.85 -34.29
CA ASP A 146 -16.80 11.60 -33.09
C ASP A 146 -15.89 11.41 -31.87
N LYS A 147 -15.78 12.47 -31.07
CA LYS A 147 -15.00 12.51 -29.81
C LYS A 147 -15.58 11.58 -28.72
N ASN A 148 -16.85 11.17 -28.84
CA ASN A 148 -17.49 10.32 -27.84
C ASN A 148 -17.04 8.86 -27.91
N ARG A 149 -16.41 8.45 -29.01
CA ARG A 149 -15.84 7.11 -29.19
C ARG A 149 -14.62 6.83 -28.33
N LEU A 150 -13.98 7.87 -27.79
CA LEU A 150 -12.78 7.74 -26.96
C LEU A 150 -13.17 7.44 -25.50
N THR A 151 -12.63 6.32 -25.01
CA THR A 151 -13.04 5.62 -23.78
C THR A 151 -11.87 5.34 -22.82
N SER A 152 -10.65 5.73 -23.17
CA SER A 152 -9.46 5.55 -22.32
C SER A 152 -9.61 6.27 -20.99
N GLN A 153 -9.11 5.65 -19.93
CA GLN A 153 -9.37 6.01 -18.54
C GLN A 153 -8.08 6.08 -17.73
N ALA A 154 -8.06 7.01 -16.78
CA ALA A 154 -7.06 7.05 -15.72
C ALA A 154 -7.69 6.52 -14.44
N PHE A 155 -7.01 5.54 -13.82
CA PHE A 155 -7.44 4.91 -12.58
C PHE A 155 -6.48 5.33 -11.47
N ALA A 156 -7.01 5.89 -10.40
CA ALA A 156 -6.29 6.13 -9.17
C ALA A 156 -7.06 5.50 -8.02
N ARG A 157 -6.37 4.71 -7.21
CA ARG A 157 -6.97 4.05 -6.03
C ARG A 157 -6.06 4.20 -4.84
N ALA A 158 -6.68 4.30 -3.66
CA ALA A 158 -5.94 4.33 -2.42
C ALA A 158 -6.62 3.50 -1.34
N ALA A 159 -5.84 2.95 -0.44
CA ALA A 159 -6.30 2.30 0.77
C ALA A 159 -5.51 2.85 1.95
N LEU A 160 -6.23 3.27 3.00
CA LEU A 160 -5.68 3.70 4.27
C LEU A 160 -6.21 2.78 5.36
N ILE A 161 -5.30 2.07 6.03
CA ILE A 161 -5.60 1.11 7.08
C ILE A 161 -5.11 1.71 8.39
N THR A 162 -5.98 1.83 9.38
CA THR A 162 -5.65 2.28 10.73
C THR A 162 -5.99 1.20 11.74
N ASP A 163 -4.94 0.69 12.39
CA ASP A 163 -5.00 -0.31 13.45
C ASP A 163 -4.79 0.36 14.81
N VAL A 164 -5.67 0.06 15.76
CA VAL A 164 -5.50 0.34 17.19
C VAL A 164 -5.49 -0.99 17.91
N GLY A 165 -4.37 -1.36 18.53
CA GLY A 165 -4.16 -2.68 19.10
C GLY A 165 -3.57 -2.64 20.50
N VAL A 166 -3.90 -3.66 21.29
CA VAL A 166 -3.26 -3.91 22.58
C VAL A 166 -2.44 -5.18 22.42
N ALA A 167 -1.12 -5.07 22.46
CA ALA A 167 -0.23 -6.21 22.38
C ALA A 167 0.06 -6.74 23.79
N LEU A 168 0.07 -8.05 23.93
CA LEU A 168 0.41 -8.77 25.15
C LEU A 168 1.45 -9.83 24.81
N ALA A 169 2.45 -10.02 25.65
CA ALA A 169 3.45 -11.06 25.46
C ALA A 169 3.92 -11.68 26.78
N THR A 170 4.30 -12.94 26.71
CA THR A 170 4.81 -13.70 27.85
C THR A 170 6.01 -14.54 27.43
N GLU A 171 6.96 -14.71 28.34
CA GLU A 171 8.11 -15.59 28.18
C GLU A 171 7.80 -16.93 28.86
N LEU A 172 8.15 -18.00 28.19
CA LEU A 172 7.95 -19.37 28.63
C LEU A 172 9.30 -20.09 28.56
N GLU A 173 9.55 -20.99 29.51
CA GLU A 173 10.73 -21.84 29.51
C GLU A 173 10.30 -23.30 29.35
N THR A 174 10.90 -24.02 28.42
CA THR A 174 10.64 -25.44 28.21
C THR A 174 11.93 -26.15 27.86
N ALA A 175 12.26 -27.23 28.58
CA ALA A 175 13.50 -27.98 28.39
C ALA A 175 14.78 -27.12 28.42
N GLY A 176 14.80 -26.07 29.26
CA GLY A 176 15.93 -25.14 29.39
C GLY A 176 16.07 -24.13 28.26
N GLN A 177 15.08 -24.05 27.36
CA GLN A 177 15.03 -23.05 26.28
C GLN A 177 13.92 -22.04 26.55
N LYS A 178 14.27 -20.75 26.43
CA LYS A 178 13.33 -19.64 26.56
C LYS A 178 12.72 -19.30 25.22
N TRP A 179 11.41 -19.18 25.18
CA TRP A 179 10.66 -18.77 24.01
C TRP A 179 9.50 -17.87 24.43
N SER A 180 9.17 -16.92 23.59
CA SER A 180 8.16 -15.91 23.88
C SER A 180 6.99 -16.05 22.93
N LEU A 181 5.80 -15.79 23.46
CA LEU A 181 4.57 -15.67 22.68
C LEU A 181 4.00 -14.28 22.81
N GLY A 182 3.52 -13.74 21.71
CA GLY A 182 2.83 -12.46 21.67
C GLY A 182 1.49 -12.57 20.96
N PHE A 183 0.50 -11.81 21.41
CA PHE A 183 -0.81 -11.69 20.79
C PHE A 183 -1.25 -10.23 20.79
N THR A 184 -1.88 -9.78 19.71
CA THR A 184 -2.34 -8.39 19.58
C THR A 184 -3.74 -8.37 18.97
N PRO A 185 -4.81 -8.37 19.79
CA PRO A 185 -6.13 -8.00 19.30
C PRO A 185 -6.11 -6.53 18.86
N LYS A 186 -6.76 -6.25 17.73
CA LYS A 186 -6.81 -4.90 17.16
C LYS A 186 -8.15 -4.56 16.55
N PHE A 187 -8.55 -3.30 16.72
CA PHE A 187 -9.59 -2.67 15.94
C PHE A 187 -8.96 -2.10 14.67
N GLN A 188 -9.56 -2.38 13.53
CA GLN A 188 -9.03 -2.03 12.21
C GLN A 188 -10.08 -1.26 11.42
N ARG A 189 -9.74 -0.01 11.07
CA ARG A 189 -10.50 0.85 10.16
C ARG A 189 -9.82 0.85 8.79
N VAL A 190 -10.59 0.62 7.74
CA VAL A 190 -10.11 0.68 6.35
C VAL A 190 -10.90 1.74 5.61
N ASP A 191 -10.19 2.71 5.07
CA ASP A 191 -10.71 3.75 4.18
C ASP A 191 -10.20 3.48 2.76
N LEU A 192 -11.13 3.21 1.84
CA LEU A 192 -10.83 2.98 0.44
C LEU A 192 -11.26 4.15 -0.42
N PHE A 193 -10.43 4.46 -1.42
CA PHE A 193 -10.66 5.51 -2.41
C PHE A 193 -10.56 4.91 -3.81
N ASN A 194 -11.56 5.18 -4.64
CA ASN A 194 -11.58 4.79 -6.05
C ASN A 194 -11.88 6.01 -6.90
N TYR A 195 -10.92 6.43 -7.70
CA TYR A 195 -11.06 7.51 -8.67
C TYR A 195 -10.84 6.94 -10.06
N ASN A 196 -11.93 6.80 -10.81
CA ASN A 196 -11.92 6.36 -12.19
C ASN A 196 -12.55 7.44 -13.06
N THR A 197 -11.76 8.05 -13.94
CA THR A 197 -12.24 9.09 -14.86
C THR A 197 -11.82 8.83 -16.29
N LEU A 198 -12.69 9.20 -17.24
CA LEU A 198 -12.32 9.27 -18.65
C LEU A 198 -11.24 10.33 -18.80
N ILE A 199 -10.22 10.04 -19.60
CA ILE A 199 -9.10 10.97 -19.84
C ILE A 199 -9.59 12.33 -20.35
N LYS A 200 -10.63 12.34 -21.21
CA LYS A 200 -11.28 13.56 -21.70
C LYS A 200 -11.94 14.44 -20.64
N ASN A 201 -12.24 13.88 -19.47
CA ASN A 201 -12.89 14.55 -18.35
C ASN A 201 -11.92 14.80 -17.18
N TYR A 202 -10.62 14.64 -17.40
CA TYR A 202 -9.61 14.88 -16.36
C TYR A 202 -9.52 16.37 -16.02
N ASP A 203 -9.79 16.69 -14.76
CA ASP A 203 -9.60 18.01 -14.15
C ASP A 203 -8.89 17.80 -12.79
N SER A 204 -7.70 18.38 -12.65
CA SER A 204 -6.85 18.25 -11.46
C SER A 204 -7.48 18.88 -10.20
N SER A 205 -8.52 19.69 -10.34
CA SER A 205 -9.22 20.37 -9.23
C SER A 205 -10.39 19.57 -8.63
N ALA A 206 -10.79 18.46 -9.23
CA ALA A 206 -12.01 17.71 -8.89
C ALA A 206 -11.92 16.82 -7.62
N PHE A 207 -10.75 16.74 -6.96
CA PHE A 207 -10.45 15.76 -5.89
C PHE A 207 -11.09 16.04 -4.51
N LYS A 208 -11.97 17.04 -4.35
CA LYS A 208 -12.46 17.49 -3.03
C LYS A 208 -13.81 16.92 -2.56
N GLY A 209 -14.26 15.78 -3.07
CA GLY A 209 -15.58 15.22 -2.76
C GLY A 209 -15.59 13.86 -2.04
N ASN A 210 -16.45 13.71 -1.01
CA ASN A 210 -16.76 12.45 -0.29
C ASN A 210 -17.37 11.31 -1.16
N ARG A 211 -17.43 11.50 -2.49
CA ARG A 211 -18.13 10.62 -3.44
C ARG A 211 -17.35 9.33 -3.76
N TYR A 212 -16.06 9.27 -3.44
CA TYR A 212 -15.15 8.20 -3.83
C TYR A 212 -14.70 7.31 -2.66
N HIS A 213 -15.25 7.53 -1.47
CA HIS A 213 -14.74 7.01 -0.21
C HIS A 213 -15.68 5.94 0.37
N ASN A 214 -15.13 4.77 0.70
CA ASN A 214 -15.80 3.74 1.50
C ASN A 214 -15.00 3.49 2.79
N THR A 215 -15.67 3.52 3.94
CA THR A 215 -15.06 3.18 5.24
C THR A 215 -15.66 1.91 5.76
N GLN A 216 -14.82 0.94 6.14
CA GLN A 216 -15.27 -0.23 6.87
C GLN A 216 -14.42 -0.47 8.11
N ASN A 217 -15.10 -0.66 9.24
CA ASN A 217 -14.48 -1.04 10.51
C ASN A 217 -14.53 -2.55 10.69
N GLY A 218 -13.68 -3.08 11.57
CA GLY A 218 -13.77 -4.46 12.04
C GLY A 218 -12.69 -4.76 13.05
N ILE A 219 -12.63 -6.03 13.45
CA ILE A 219 -11.62 -6.54 14.36
C ILE A 219 -10.64 -7.42 13.60
N ASN A 220 -9.40 -7.46 14.07
CA ASN A 220 -8.38 -8.36 13.59
C ASN A 220 -7.46 -8.74 14.77
N ALA A 221 -6.49 -9.61 14.52
CA ALA A 221 -5.48 -9.93 15.49
C ALA A 221 -4.16 -10.32 14.83
N ASP A 222 -3.08 -10.17 15.58
CA ASP A 222 -1.73 -10.63 15.23
C ASP A 222 -1.25 -11.62 16.30
N ILE A 223 -0.46 -12.62 15.90
CA ILE A 223 0.20 -13.57 16.82
C ILE A 223 1.68 -13.69 16.44
N GLY A 224 2.54 -13.75 17.45
CA GLY A 224 3.97 -13.80 17.28
C GLY A 224 4.62 -14.82 18.20
N ALA A 225 5.75 -15.34 17.76
CA ALA A 225 6.66 -16.16 18.55
C ALA A 225 8.09 -15.69 18.34
N SER A 226 8.93 -15.82 19.36
CA SER A 226 10.38 -15.62 19.26
C SER A 226 11.13 -16.58 20.16
N MET A 227 12.37 -16.91 19.79
CA MET A 227 13.22 -17.80 20.57
C MET A 227 14.67 -17.36 20.42
N ASP A 228 15.38 -17.33 21.54
CA ASP A 228 16.84 -17.15 21.55
C ASP A 228 17.52 -18.51 21.49
N LEU A 229 18.32 -18.70 20.44
CA LEU A 229 19.07 -19.94 20.23
C LEU A 229 20.33 -19.96 21.10
N ASP A 230 20.94 -18.78 21.27
CA ASP A 230 22.08 -18.50 22.13
C ASP A 230 22.10 -16.99 22.46
N ASP A 231 23.19 -16.49 23.04
CA ASP A 231 23.35 -15.09 23.45
C ASP A 231 23.37 -14.08 22.29
N ASN A 232 23.44 -14.56 21.04
CA ASN A 232 23.61 -13.72 19.85
C ASN A 232 22.52 -13.92 18.80
N TRP A 233 21.91 -15.10 18.72
CA TRP A 233 20.94 -15.47 17.67
C TRP A 233 19.50 -15.50 18.19
N THR A 234 18.62 -14.78 17.49
CA THR A 234 17.17 -14.83 17.71
C THR A 234 16.45 -15.32 16.46
N LEU A 235 15.48 -16.22 16.65
CA LEU A 235 14.47 -16.56 15.64
C LEU A 235 13.15 -15.87 15.97
N GLY A 236 12.42 -15.50 14.92
CA GLY A 236 11.10 -14.90 15.01
C GLY A 236 10.14 -15.47 13.98
N LEU A 237 8.87 -15.55 14.36
CA LEU A 237 7.76 -15.86 13.47
C LEU A 237 6.58 -14.99 13.87
N VAL A 238 5.95 -14.36 12.90
CA VAL A 238 4.73 -13.58 13.14
C VAL A 238 3.70 -13.88 12.06
N ALA A 239 2.43 -13.93 12.48
CA ALA A 239 1.28 -13.94 11.59
C ALA A 239 0.40 -12.73 11.94
N GLN A 240 0.37 -11.75 11.05
CA GLN A 240 -0.42 -10.53 11.16
C GLN A 240 -1.72 -10.65 10.37
N ASN A 241 -2.75 -9.90 10.78
CA ASN A 241 -4.05 -9.84 10.13
C ASN A 241 -4.72 -11.22 9.99
N LEU A 242 -4.79 -11.97 11.08
CA LEU A 242 -5.32 -13.35 11.13
C LEU A 242 -6.75 -13.50 10.59
N ILE A 243 -7.55 -12.42 10.60
CA ILE A 243 -8.92 -12.40 10.09
C ILE A 243 -8.92 -11.80 8.67
N PRO A 244 -9.03 -12.61 7.60
CA PRO A 244 -9.07 -12.12 6.23
C PRO A 244 -10.36 -11.35 5.95
N ARG A 245 -10.25 -10.28 5.16
CA ARG A 245 -11.41 -9.48 4.73
C ARG A 245 -11.24 -8.98 3.31
N SER A 246 -12.33 -8.95 2.56
CA SER A 246 -12.42 -8.31 1.25
C SER A 246 -13.36 -7.13 1.35
N ILE A 247 -12.90 -5.97 0.90
CA ILE A 247 -13.62 -4.71 1.03
C ILE A 247 -13.67 -4.09 -0.34
N GLU A 248 -14.88 -3.86 -0.83
CA GLU A 248 -15.11 -3.23 -2.12
C GLU A 248 -15.04 -1.71 -1.99
N THR A 249 -14.48 -1.05 -3.00
CA THR A 249 -14.60 0.39 -3.15
C THR A 249 -16.04 0.75 -3.49
N LYS A 250 -16.39 2.04 -3.43
CA LYS A 250 -17.60 2.50 -4.12
C LYS A 250 -17.45 2.28 -5.63
N GLU A 251 -18.56 1.95 -6.29
CA GLU A 251 -18.63 1.89 -7.73
C GLU A 251 -18.52 3.30 -8.32
N VAL A 252 -17.63 3.47 -9.29
CA VAL A 252 -17.42 4.74 -10.01
C VAL A 252 -17.36 4.42 -11.49
N HIS A 253 -18.34 4.92 -12.24
CA HIS A 253 -18.49 4.66 -13.68
C HIS A 253 -18.50 3.15 -14.02
N GLY A 254 -19.23 2.33 -13.25
CA GLY A 254 -19.33 0.88 -13.46
C GLY A 254 -18.09 0.09 -13.03
N VAL A 255 -17.11 0.73 -12.39
CA VAL A 255 -15.90 0.05 -11.89
C VAL A 255 -15.87 0.05 -10.38
N THR A 256 -15.71 -1.16 -9.83
CA THR A 256 -15.48 -1.44 -8.42
C THR A 256 -14.16 -2.20 -8.29
N GLU A 257 -13.36 -1.82 -7.30
CA GLU A 257 -12.12 -2.52 -6.95
C GLU A 257 -12.28 -3.21 -5.60
N THR A 258 -11.53 -4.28 -5.38
CA THR A 258 -11.53 -5.00 -4.11
C THR A 258 -10.16 -4.89 -3.44
N PHE A 259 -10.14 -4.33 -2.23
CA PHE A 259 -8.98 -4.39 -1.36
C PHE A 259 -9.09 -5.61 -0.44
N ARG A 260 -8.05 -6.46 -0.43
CA ARG A 260 -8.03 -7.66 0.39
C ARG A 260 -7.01 -7.52 1.52
N ILE A 261 -7.52 -7.54 2.74
CA ILE A 261 -6.72 -7.78 3.95
C ILE A 261 -6.42 -9.28 3.99
N ARG A 262 -5.13 -9.62 3.91
CA ARG A 262 -4.63 -10.99 3.89
C ARG A 262 -3.90 -11.27 5.21
N PRO A 263 -4.02 -12.49 5.76
CA PRO A 263 -3.07 -12.98 6.74
C PRO A 263 -1.65 -12.92 6.16
N GLN A 264 -0.74 -12.28 6.89
CA GLN A 264 0.64 -12.06 6.50
C GLN A 264 1.55 -12.79 7.47
N VAL A 265 2.20 -13.85 7.01
CA VAL A 265 3.17 -14.64 7.77
C VAL A 265 4.56 -14.27 7.33
N THR A 266 5.40 -13.90 8.28
CA THR A 266 6.80 -13.53 8.07
C THR A 266 7.64 -14.26 9.11
N THR A 267 8.77 -14.82 8.68
CA THR A 267 9.78 -15.38 9.58
C THR A 267 11.02 -14.50 9.53
N GLY A 268 11.74 -14.40 10.64
CA GLY A 268 12.95 -13.62 10.74
C GLY A 268 14.03 -14.33 11.53
N VAL A 269 15.27 -14.03 11.19
CA VAL A 269 16.45 -14.37 11.99
C VAL A 269 17.25 -13.11 12.24
N SER A 270 17.75 -12.95 13.45
CA SER A 270 18.67 -11.89 13.79
C SER A 270 19.90 -12.44 14.49
N TRP A 271 21.01 -11.74 14.27
CA TRP A 271 22.26 -11.92 14.99
C TRP A 271 22.67 -10.57 15.56
N HIS A 272 23.09 -10.53 16.82
CA HIS A 272 23.55 -9.29 17.45
C HIS A 272 24.82 -9.49 18.26
N ASN A 273 25.57 -8.41 18.42
CA ASN A 273 26.62 -8.23 19.41
C ASN A 273 26.52 -6.82 20.01
N ASP A 274 27.53 -6.41 20.79
CA ASP A 274 27.55 -5.10 21.46
C ASP A 274 27.57 -3.89 20.49
N MET A 275 27.95 -4.08 19.22
CA MET A 275 28.14 -2.97 18.26
C MET A 275 27.12 -2.97 17.12
N PHE A 276 26.63 -4.12 16.68
CA PHE A 276 25.76 -4.22 15.52
C PHE A 276 24.76 -5.38 15.62
N THR A 277 23.60 -5.17 14.99
CA THR A 277 22.58 -6.18 14.77
C THR A 277 22.38 -6.36 13.28
N THR A 278 22.40 -7.61 12.81
CA THR A 278 22.02 -7.99 11.45
C THR A 278 20.74 -8.80 11.50
N ALA A 279 19.83 -8.56 10.56
CA ALA A 279 18.56 -9.28 10.51
C ALA A 279 18.17 -9.58 9.06
N LEU A 280 17.46 -10.70 8.89
CA LEU A 280 16.87 -11.11 7.64
C LEU A 280 15.44 -11.58 7.93
N ASP A 281 14.48 -10.99 7.25
CA ASP A 281 13.06 -11.38 7.29
C ASP A 281 12.63 -11.87 5.92
N VAL A 282 11.75 -12.88 5.89
CA VAL A 282 11.21 -13.50 4.67
C VAL A 282 9.69 -13.57 4.76
N ASP A 283 8.99 -12.93 3.82
CA ASP A 283 7.53 -12.99 3.73
C ASP A 283 7.07 -14.33 3.12
N LEU A 284 6.44 -15.18 3.93
CA LEU A 284 5.94 -16.49 3.50
C LEU A 284 4.61 -16.39 2.76
N THR A 285 3.91 -15.26 2.87
CA THR A 285 2.60 -15.03 2.25
C THR A 285 2.52 -13.63 1.62
N PRO A 286 1.68 -13.43 0.59
CA PRO A 286 1.54 -12.13 -0.07
C PRO A 286 0.98 -11.04 0.85
N ALA A 287 1.43 -9.81 0.62
CA ALA A 287 0.92 -8.64 1.33
C ALA A 287 -0.58 -8.35 1.05
N SER A 288 -1.21 -7.64 1.98
CA SER A 288 -2.53 -7.03 1.76
C SER A 288 -2.47 -5.98 0.64
N GLY A 289 -3.53 -5.84 -0.16
CA GLY A 289 -3.49 -5.00 -1.36
C GLY A 289 -4.73 -5.16 -2.24
N PHE A 290 -4.85 -4.33 -3.27
CA PHE A 290 -5.90 -4.49 -4.28
C PHE A 290 -5.72 -5.81 -5.04
N THR A 291 -6.82 -6.47 -5.39
CA THR A 291 -6.77 -7.78 -6.07
C THR A 291 -6.26 -7.72 -7.49
N SER A 292 -6.33 -6.55 -8.12
CA SER A 292 -5.85 -6.25 -9.47
C SER A 292 -4.39 -5.81 -9.50
N ASP A 293 -3.75 -5.56 -8.34
CA ASP A 293 -2.30 -5.37 -8.26
C ASP A 293 -1.56 -6.71 -8.43
N SER A 294 -0.35 -6.66 -9.01
CA SER A 294 0.59 -7.79 -8.95
C SER A 294 0.91 -8.13 -7.49
N LYS A 295 0.94 -9.42 -7.14
CA LYS A 295 1.25 -9.87 -5.77
C LYS A 295 2.65 -9.40 -5.36
N ARG A 296 2.75 -8.77 -4.19
CA ARG A 296 4.03 -8.36 -3.58
C ARG A 296 4.44 -9.36 -2.49
N GLN A 297 5.68 -9.85 -2.57
CA GLN A 297 6.38 -10.69 -1.58
C GLN A 297 7.84 -10.25 -1.59
N PHE A 298 8.46 -10.12 -0.41
CA PHE A 298 9.84 -9.68 -0.24
C PHE A 298 10.63 -10.66 0.63
#